data_AF-A0A9P3UBC2-F1
#
_entry.id   AF-A0A9P3UBC2-F1
#
_cell.length_a   1.000
_cell.length_b   1.000
_cell.length_c   1.000
_cell.angle_alpha   90.00
_cell.angle_beta   90.00
_cell.angle_gamma   90.00
#
_symmetry.space_group_name_H-M   'P 1'
#
loop_
_entity.id
_entity.type
_entity.pdbx_description
1 polymer ?
#
loop_
_entity_poly.entity_id
_entity_poly.type
_entity_poly.pdbx_seq_one_letter_code
_entity_poly.pdbx_strand_id
1 'polypeptide(L)'
;MACGARGRTPVVPAEGGRYVTVGSTSEKFNYAWNPKVNYATWATTDENTVYTGDVLVFNYPAYSDEIYKFDDEAAFQRCQFWRATKVCSDTDGEAGCTVRVDTAGTALFASGMIARCTWNSRLNITVVQRGTPRNVYVGKLMPGYTYPWNPAVNFTEWAATTTIYVGDSLVFKYPSGLDEVYKVPTQADYDSCDVRNYEMMCRSTDAENGCKSEPLTADPVFFISGVYSKCAAGMKVTVTAVAPPNNTAT
;
A
#
# COMPACT_ATOMS: atom_id res chain seq x y z
N MET A 1 36.15 16.25 19.21
CA MET A 1 36.01 14.82 18.82
C MET A 1 34.66 14.68 18.13
N ALA A 2 34.64 14.60 16.80
CA ALA A 2 33.44 14.24 16.06
C ALA A 2 33.30 12.71 16.15
N CYS A 3 32.30 12.22 16.89
CA CYS A 3 31.96 10.81 16.85
C CYS A 3 31.27 10.57 15.50
N GLY A 4 32.00 9.96 14.56
CA GLY A 4 31.47 9.65 13.25
C GLY A 4 30.26 8.72 13.38
N ALA A 5 29.11 9.18 12.89
CA ALA A 5 27.93 8.35 12.73
C ALA A 5 28.29 7.16 11.85
N ARG A 6 28.53 5.99 12.44
CA ARG A 6 28.50 4.72 11.71
C ARG A 6 27.03 4.38 11.48
N GLY A 7 26.37 5.16 10.63
CA GLY A 7 25.01 4.84 10.20
C GLY A 7 25.05 3.48 9.52
N ARG A 8 24.24 2.54 10.00
CA ARG A 8 23.97 1.31 9.25
C ARG A 8 23.49 1.71 7.86
N THR A 9 23.97 1.01 6.83
CA THR A 9 23.42 1.16 5.49
C THR A 9 21.90 0.92 5.56
N PRO A 10 21.06 1.85 5.06
CA PRO A 10 19.62 1.67 5.07
C PRO A 10 19.25 0.34 4.43
N VAL A 11 18.40 -0.43 5.09
CA VAL A 11 17.88 -1.68 4.52
C VAL A 11 17.01 -1.30 3.33
N VAL A 12 17.31 -1.88 2.17
CA VAL A 12 16.53 -1.66 0.94
C VAL A 12 15.37 -2.65 0.86
N PRO A 13 14.21 -2.23 0.31
CA PRO A 13 13.11 -3.13 0.01
C PRO A 13 13.54 -4.24 -0.96
N ALA A 14 12.84 -5.36 -0.89
CA ALA A 14 12.92 -6.37 -1.95
C ALA A 14 12.31 -5.83 -3.26
N GLU A 15 12.45 -6.58 -4.36
CA GLU A 15 11.84 -6.20 -5.63
C GLU A 15 10.33 -5.98 -5.51
N GLY A 16 9.85 -4.84 -6.01
CA GLY A 16 8.46 -4.39 -5.87
C GLY A 16 8.07 -3.90 -4.47
N GLY A 17 8.95 -4.02 -3.47
CA GLY A 17 8.75 -3.50 -2.12
C GLY A 17 8.90 -1.99 -2.02
N ARG A 18 8.31 -1.41 -0.98
CA ARG A 18 8.39 0.04 -0.69
C ARG A 18 8.86 0.30 0.74
N TYR A 19 9.23 1.55 0.97
CA TYR A 19 9.37 2.10 2.32
C TYR A 19 7.99 2.49 2.87
N VAL A 20 7.70 2.10 4.10
CA VAL A 20 6.46 2.43 4.82
C VAL A 20 6.84 3.15 6.10
N THR A 21 6.61 4.46 6.15
CA THR A 21 6.91 5.29 7.33
C THR A 21 5.89 5.04 8.43
N VAL A 22 6.33 4.41 9.52
CA VAL A 22 5.46 3.98 10.60
C VAL A 22 4.90 5.18 11.36
N GLY A 23 3.57 5.26 11.43
CA GLY A 23 2.86 6.36 12.10
C GLY A 23 2.74 7.64 11.27
N SER A 24 2.99 7.59 9.96
CA SER A 24 2.69 8.72 9.08
C SER A 24 1.19 9.02 9.10
N THR A 25 0.83 10.25 9.46
CA THR A 25 -0.54 10.75 9.44
C THR A 25 -0.58 12.12 8.76
N SER A 26 -1.78 12.66 8.51
CA SER A 26 -1.96 14.04 8.06
C SER A 26 -1.58 15.07 9.13
N GLU A 27 -1.41 14.63 10.39
CA GLU A 27 -0.97 15.49 11.49
C GLU A 27 0.53 15.75 11.38
N LYS A 28 0.92 17.03 11.50
CA LYS A 28 2.32 17.44 11.39
C LYS A 28 3.04 17.23 12.72
N PHE A 29 3.58 16.03 12.92
CA PHE A 29 4.57 15.76 13.96
C PHE A 29 5.99 15.95 13.43
N ASN A 30 6.92 16.33 14.29
CA ASN A 30 8.35 16.38 13.95
C ASN A 30 8.91 14.99 13.60
N TYR A 31 8.27 13.92 14.10
CA TYR A 31 8.65 12.53 13.91
C TYR A 31 7.40 11.65 13.87
N ALA A 32 7.34 10.71 12.91
CA ALA A 32 6.19 9.83 12.69
C ALA A 32 6.05 8.74 13.78
N TRP A 33 7.17 8.25 14.33
CA TRP A 33 7.13 7.41 15.52
C TRP A 33 6.88 8.28 16.75
N ASN A 34 5.62 8.34 17.19
CA ASN A 34 5.15 9.26 18.21
C ASN A 34 4.07 8.62 19.11
N PRO A 35 4.17 8.73 20.44
CA PRO A 35 3.16 8.18 21.36
C PRO A 35 1.73 8.68 21.15
N LYS A 36 1.54 9.80 20.45
CA LYS A 36 0.21 10.36 20.13
C LYS A 36 -0.50 9.65 18.98
N VAL A 37 0.22 8.87 18.17
CA VAL A 37 -0.37 8.13 17.06
C VAL A 37 -1.17 6.94 17.60
N ASN A 38 -2.38 6.74 17.08
CA ASN A 38 -3.13 5.50 17.29
C ASN A 38 -2.66 4.44 16.30
N TYR A 39 -1.65 3.66 16.69
CA TYR A 39 -1.07 2.62 15.83
C TYR A 39 -2.04 1.50 15.46
N ALA A 40 -3.04 1.22 16.29
CA ALA A 40 -4.07 0.22 15.97
C ALA A 40 -4.91 0.67 14.77
N THR A 41 -5.33 1.94 14.73
CA THR A 41 -6.05 2.49 13.58
C THR A 41 -5.14 2.72 12.37
N TRP A 42 -3.91 3.19 12.60
CA TRP A 42 -2.95 3.41 11.53
C TRP A 42 -2.64 2.11 10.78
N ALA A 43 -2.40 1.01 11.50
CA ALA A 43 -2.05 -0.29 10.91
C ALA A 43 -3.19 -0.94 10.11
N THR A 44 -4.44 -0.53 10.31
CA THR A 44 -5.61 -1.06 9.59
C THR A 44 -6.09 -0.15 8.45
N THR A 45 -5.38 0.95 8.17
CA THR A 45 -5.72 1.82 7.04
C THR A 45 -5.17 1.22 5.74
N ASP A 46 -5.98 1.14 4.70
CA ASP A 46 -5.61 0.48 3.42
C ASP A 46 -4.28 1.01 2.84
N GLU A 47 -4.05 2.32 2.91
CA GLU A 47 -2.81 2.97 2.44
C GLU A 47 -1.55 2.50 3.18
N ASN A 48 -1.72 1.99 4.41
CA ASN A 48 -0.66 1.47 5.28
C ASN A 48 -0.56 -0.05 5.25
N THR A 49 -1.26 -0.73 4.33
CA THR A 49 -1.08 -2.17 4.13
C THR A 49 0.39 -2.46 3.81
N VAL A 50 0.96 -3.42 4.55
CA VAL A 50 2.35 -3.84 4.44
C VAL A 50 2.40 -5.22 3.83
N TYR A 51 3.28 -5.40 2.86
CA TYR A 51 3.51 -6.68 2.19
C TYR A 51 4.91 -7.22 2.48
N THR A 52 5.11 -8.53 2.32
CA THR A 52 6.45 -9.12 2.41
C THR A 52 7.44 -8.40 1.47
N GLY A 53 8.66 -8.19 1.94
CA GLY A 53 9.69 -7.42 1.26
C GLY A 53 9.60 -5.90 1.39
N ASP A 54 8.54 -5.35 2.01
CA ASP A 54 8.50 -3.92 2.39
C ASP A 54 9.47 -3.62 3.54
N VAL A 55 9.86 -2.35 3.66
CA VAL A 55 10.69 -1.83 4.74
C VAL A 55 9.89 -0.86 5.59
N LEU A 56 9.73 -1.19 6.87
CA LEU A 56 9.18 -0.27 7.85
C LEU A 56 10.25 0.75 8.25
N VAL A 57 9.90 2.03 8.22
CA VAL A 57 10.77 3.14 8.61
C VAL A 57 10.27 3.75 9.92
N PHE A 58 11.09 3.68 10.96
CA PHE A 58 10.83 4.27 12.27
C PHE A 58 11.66 5.55 12.41
N ASN A 59 10.99 6.70 12.41
CA ASN A 59 11.62 8.01 12.61
C ASN A 59 11.35 8.53 14.01
N TYR A 60 12.41 8.76 14.80
CA TYR A 60 12.35 9.31 16.15
C TYR A 60 13.59 10.16 16.44
N PRO A 61 13.56 11.10 17.39
CA PRO A 61 14.74 11.89 17.75
C PRO A 61 15.90 10.98 18.18
N ALA A 62 17.13 11.34 17.81
CA ALA A 62 18.33 10.63 18.28
C ALA A 62 18.36 10.54 19.82
N TYR A 63 18.82 9.41 20.33
CA TYR A 63 18.97 9.08 21.74
C TYR A 63 17.64 9.05 22.54
N SER A 64 16.49 9.05 21.86
CA SER A 64 15.18 9.17 22.53
C SER A 64 14.34 7.89 22.52
N ASP A 65 14.68 6.90 21.69
CA ASP A 65 13.98 5.63 21.64
C ASP A 65 14.84 4.54 21.01
N GLU A 66 14.45 3.29 21.19
CA GLU A 66 14.97 2.13 20.46
C GLU A 66 13.76 1.34 19.93
N ILE A 67 13.93 0.51 18.91
CA ILE A 67 12.82 -0.35 18.44
C ILE A 67 13.18 -1.80 18.67
N TYR A 68 12.26 -2.52 19.32
CA TYR A 68 12.34 -3.95 19.57
C TYR A 68 11.27 -4.67 18.77
N LYS A 69 11.65 -5.77 18.12
CA LYS A 69 10.74 -6.73 17.49
C LYS A 69 10.45 -7.88 18.46
N PHE A 70 9.18 -8.26 18.56
CA PHE A 70 8.71 -9.36 19.41
C PHE A 70 8.18 -10.50 18.53
N ASP A 71 8.49 -11.73 18.92
CA ASP A 71 7.89 -12.94 18.32
C ASP A 71 6.75 -13.51 19.18
N ASP A 72 6.58 -13.01 20.42
CA ASP A 72 5.58 -13.45 21.41
C ASP A 72 4.65 -12.29 21.78
N GLU A 73 3.35 -12.44 21.45
CA GLU A 73 2.34 -11.42 21.72
C GLU A 73 2.22 -11.09 23.23
N ALA A 74 2.34 -12.09 24.11
CA ALA A 74 2.24 -11.85 25.55
C ALA A 74 3.42 -11.01 26.08
N ALA A 75 4.63 -11.23 25.58
CA ALA A 75 5.82 -10.43 25.86
C ALA A 75 5.64 -9.00 25.33
N PHE A 76 5.13 -8.84 24.11
CA PHE A 76 4.82 -7.55 23.51
C PHE A 76 3.80 -6.76 24.33
N GLN A 77 2.71 -7.41 24.75
CA GLN A 77 1.66 -6.79 25.57
C GLN A 77 2.18 -6.33 26.95
N ARG A 78 3.20 -7.01 27.48
CA ARG A 78 3.81 -6.72 28.78
C ARG A 78 5.15 -5.96 28.67
N CYS A 79 5.54 -5.53 27.47
CA CYS A 79 6.82 -4.84 27.21
C CYS A 79 8.05 -5.61 27.75
N GLN A 80 8.07 -6.93 27.55
CA GLN A 80 9.13 -7.81 28.05
C GLN A 80 10.35 -7.86 27.14
N PHE A 81 11.19 -6.83 27.16
CA PHE A 81 12.29 -6.65 26.18
C PHE A 81 13.36 -7.76 26.19
N TRP A 82 13.49 -8.53 27.27
CA TRP A 82 14.39 -9.70 27.32
C TRP A 82 13.90 -10.89 26.48
N ARG A 83 12.64 -10.84 26.01
CA ARG A 83 12.04 -11.80 25.06
C ARG A 83 11.85 -11.17 23.67
N ALA A 84 12.61 -10.11 23.37
CA ALA A 84 12.51 -9.35 22.13
C ALA A 84 13.90 -9.12 21.53
N THR A 85 13.94 -8.83 20.23
CA THR A 85 15.17 -8.52 19.52
C THR A 85 15.22 -7.02 19.25
N LYS A 86 16.29 -6.34 19.67
CA LYS A 86 16.53 -4.94 19.30
C LYS A 86 16.82 -4.85 17.80
N VAL A 87 15.97 -4.16 17.05
CA VAL A 87 16.10 -3.97 15.60
C VAL A 87 16.62 -2.58 15.24
N CYS A 88 16.34 -1.58 16.08
CA CYS A 88 16.84 -0.21 15.95
C CYS A 88 17.50 0.27 17.23
N SER A 89 18.64 0.94 17.11
CA SER A 89 19.34 1.61 18.19
C SER A 89 18.86 3.05 18.38
N ASP A 90 19.28 3.66 19.48
CA ASP A 90 18.95 5.02 19.83
C ASP A 90 19.58 6.07 18.90
N THR A 91 20.65 5.72 18.20
CA THR A 91 21.27 6.56 17.17
C THR A 91 20.65 6.46 15.78
N ASP A 92 19.79 5.46 15.52
CA ASP A 92 19.26 5.20 14.16
C ASP A 92 18.07 6.10 13.79
N GLY A 93 17.34 6.62 14.77
CA GLY A 93 16.02 7.24 14.57
C GLY A 93 16.01 8.50 13.72
N GLU A 94 17.06 9.33 13.83
CA GLU A 94 17.15 10.61 13.11
C GLU A 94 17.33 10.40 11.60
N ALA A 95 18.07 9.36 11.22
CA ALA A 95 18.21 8.93 9.82
C ALA A 95 17.00 8.11 9.33
N GLY A 96 16.12 7.69 10.24
CA GLY A 96 15.04 6.74 9.97
C GLY A 96 15.54 5.30 10.03
N CYS A 97 15.27 4.62 11.13
CA CYS A 97 15.62 3.21 11.25
C CYS A 97 14.76 2.36 10.30
N THR A 98 15.40 1.53 9.50
CA THR A 98 14.75 0.67 8.50
C THR A 98 14.73 -0.80 8.95
N VAL A 99 13.55 -1.43 8.93
CA VAL A 99 13.37 -2.86 9.21
C VAL A 99 12.58 -3.51 8.08
N ARG A 100 13.20 -4.45 7.34
CA ARG A 100 12.48 -5.20 6.30
C ARG A 100 11.64 -6.33 6.90
N VAL A 101 10.43 -6.52 6.38
CA VAL A 101 9.52 -7.57 6.79
C VAL A 101 9.39 -8.63 5.69
N ASP A 102 10.15 -9.73 5.82
CA ASP A 102 10.22 -10.76 4.77
C ASP A 102 9.24 -11.93 5.00
N THR A 103 8.55 -11.96 6.14
CA THR A 103 7.64 -13.04 6.53
C THR A 103 6.21 -12.51 6.68
N ALA A 104 5.25 -13.18 6.03
CA ALA A 104 3.84 -12.85 6.18
C ALA A 104 3.30 -13.28 7.56
N GLY A 105 2.23 -12.62 8.02
CA GLY A 105 1.64 -12.81 9.33
C GLY A 105 1.87 -11.61 10.25
N THR A 106 1.74 -11.82 11.56
CA THR A 106 1.83 -10.74 12.54
C THR A 106 3.27 -10.30 12.77
N ALA A 107 3.53 -8.99 12.70
CA ALA A 107 4.80 -8.39 13.09
C ALA A 107 4.57 -7.38 14.24
N LEU A 108 5.32 -7.55 15.32
CA LEU A 108 5.15 -6.81 16.57
C LEU A 108 6.39 -5.97 16.86
N PHE A 109 6.21 -4.65 16.99
CA PHE A 109 7.29 -3.71 17.28
C PHE A 109 6.93 -2.79 18.43
N ALA A 110 7.87 -2.53 19.34
CA ALA A 110 7.66 -1.58 20.43
C ALA A 110 8.87 -0.69 20.65
N SER A 111 8.59 0.49 21.20
CA SER A 111 9.57 1.39 21.80
C SER A 111 10.34 0.66 22.90
N GLY A 112 11.66 0.79 22.93
CA GLY A 112 12.53 0.31 24.00
C GLY A 112 12.38 1.09 25.30
N MET A 113 11.83 2.31 25.25
CA MET A 113 11.43 3.02 26.45
C MET A 113 10.19 2.36 27.06
N ILE A 114 10.34 1.79 28.27
CA ILE A 114 9.26 1.08 28.97
C ILE A 114 7.99 1.94 29.10
N ALA A 115 8.13 3.21 29.49
CA ALA A 115 6.99 4.12 29.65
C ALA A 115 6.22 4.33 28.34
N ARG A 116 6.94 4.55 27.23
CA ARG A 116 6.33 4.73 25.89
C ARG A 116 5.68 3.46 25.39
N CYS A 117 6.33 2.31 25.58
CA CYS A 117 5.76 1.01 25.27
C CYS A 117 4.44 0.79 26.03
N THR A 118 4.40 1.12 27.32
CA THR A 118 3.18 0.98 28.13
C THR A 118 2.08 1.99 27.78
N TRP A 119 2.41 3.15 27.20
CA TRP A 119 1.43 4.18 26.88
C TRP A 119 0.73 3.96 25.54
N ASN A 120 1.47 3.75 24.45
CA ASN A 120 0.92 3.29 23.15
C ASN A 120 1.97 3.12 22.05
N SER A 121 3.27 3.34 22.31
CA SER A 121 4.31 3.29 21.28
C SER A 121 4.67 1.84 20.94
N ARG A 122 3.70 1.17 20.34
CA ARG A 122 3.66 -0.24 19.97
C ARG A 122 2.87 -0.39 18.68
N LEU A 123 3.41 -1.15 17.75
CA LEU A 123 2.80 -1.49 16.48
C LEU A 123 2.57 -3.00 16.44
N ASN A 124 1.32 -3.40 16.30
CA ASN A 124 0.94 -4.73 15.84
C ASN A 124 0.42 -4.55 14.41
N ILE A 125 1.09 -5.16 13.43
CA ILE A 125 0.73 -5.04 12.03
C ILE A 125 0.72 -6.40 11.34
N THR A 126 -0.26 -6.60 10.47
CA THR A 126 -0.33 -7.78 9.60
C THR A 126 0.49 -7.52 8.35
N VAL A 127 1.50 -8.35 8.11
CA VAL A 127 2.28 -8.39 6.88
C VAL A 127 1.60 -9.38 5.92
N VAL A 128 1.12 -8.88 4.79
CA VAL A 128 0.47 -9.69 3.76
C VAL A 128 1.53 -10.30 2.85
N GLN A 129 1.36 -11.54 2.42
CA GLN A 129 2.26 -12.13 1.43
C GLN A 129 2.18 -11.33 0.11
N ARG A 130 3.31 -10.81 -0.38
CA ARG A 130 3.34 -10.10 -1.66
C ARG A 130 2.94 -11.04 -2.79
N GLY A 131 2.11 -10.54 -3.71
CA GLY A 131 1.57 -11.33 -4.81
C GLY A 131 0.34 -12.17 -4.43
N THR A 132 -0.12 -12.13 -3.16
CA THR A 132 -1.47 -12.63 -2.85
C THR A 132 -2.50 -11.82 -3.63
N PRO A 133 -3.41 -12.48 -4.37
CA PRO A 133 -4.49 -11.83 -5.11
C PRO A 133 -5.22 -10.79 -4.26
N ARG A 134 -5.31 -9.56 -4.79
CA ARG A 134 -6.02 -8.46 -4.13
C ARG A 134 -6.98 -7.74 -5.07
N ASN A 135 -7.85 -6.95 -4.47
CA ASN A 135 -8.67 -5.99 -5.18
C ASN A 135 -7.87 -4.68 -5.33
N VAL A 136 -7.69 -4.21 -6.56
CA VAL A 136 -6.99 -2.95 -6.86
C VAL A 136 -7.99 -1.94 -7.39
N TYR A 137 -8.24 -0.89 -6.62
CA TYR A 137 -9.12 0.20 -7.05
C TYR A 137 -8.47 1.00 -8.18
N VAL A 138 -9.18 1.13 -9.29
CA VAL A 138 -8.65 1.79 -10.49
C VAL A 138 -8.73 3.31 -10.34
N GLY A 139 -7.57 3.96 -10.48
CA GLY A 139 -7.42 5.41 -10.41
C GLY A 139 -7.06 5.92 -9.01
N LYS A 140 -7.38 7.20 -8.76
CA LYS A 140 -7.04 7.91 -7.52
C LYS A 140 -8.13 8.91 -7.15
N LEU A 141 -8.36 9.10 -5.86
CA LEU A 141 -9.25 10.16 -5.39
C LEU A 141 -8.61 11.54 -5.66
N MET A 142 -9.23 12.31 -6.55
CA MET A 142 -8.79 13.66 -6.91
C MET A 142 -9.61 14.72 -6.17
N PRO A 143 -9.06 15.91 -5.89
CA PRO A 143 -9.83 17.00 -5.27
C PRO A 143 -11.13 17.30 -6.04
N GLY A 144 -12.24 17.39 -5.32
CA GLY A 144 -13.57 17.61 -5.91
C GLY A 144 -14.29 16.35 -6.38
N TYR A 145 -13.67 15.16 -6.27
CA TYR A 145 -14.28 13.87 -6.56
C TYR A 145 -14.42 13.04 -5.30
N THR A 146 -15.38 12.12 -5.31
CA THR A 146 -15.65 11.18 -4.20
C THR A 146 -15.20 9.75 -4.50
N TYR A 147 -14.77 9.48 -5.73
CA TYR A 147 -14.41 8.14 -6.20
C TYR A 147 -13.16 8.14 -7.11
N PRO A 148 -12.39 7.03 -7.14
CA PRO A 148 -11.10 6.97 -7.84
C PRO A 148 -11.22 6.86 -9.36
N TRP A 149 -12.30 6.28 -9.89
CA TRP A 149 -12.58 6.29 -11.33
C TRP A 149 -13.25 7.62 -11.69
N ASN A 150 -12.46 8.62 -12.08
CA ASN A 150 -12.96 9.95 -12.43
C ASN A 150 -12.16 10.60 -13.58
N PRO A 151 -12.72 11.61 -14.28
CA PRO A 151 -12.07 12.25 -15.43
C PRO A 151 -10.80 13.04 -15.13
N ALA A 152 -10.51 13.36 -13.86
CA ALA A 152 -9.32 14.12 -13.48
C ALA A 152 -8.08 13.24 -13.26
N VAL A 153 -8.22 11.92 -13.32
CA VAL A 153 -7.11 10.98 -13.14
C VAL A 153 -6.39 10.75 -14.49
N ASN A 154 -5.06 10.84 -14.47
CA ASN A 154 -4.24 10.35 -15.55
C ASN A 154 -4.06 8.82 -15.41
N PHE A 155 -4.89 8.06 -16.12
CA PHE A 155 -4.88 6.60 -16.01
C PHE A 155 -3.63 5.93 -16.59
N THR A 156 -2.95 6.58 -17.53
CA THR A 156 -1.66 6.10 -18.05
C THR A 156 -0.60 6.15 -16.97
N GLU A 157 -0.52 7.27 -16.24
CA GLU A 157 0.39 7.44 -15.11
C GLU A 157 0.02 6.52 -13.94
N TRP A 158 -1.28 6.38 -13.64
CA TRP A 158 -1.75 5.44 -12.63
C TRP A 158 -1.32 4.01 -12.96
N ALA A 159 -1.52 3.55 -14.20
CA ALA A 159 -1.13 2.20 -14.62
C ALA A 159 0.40 2.00 -14.56
N ALA A 160 1.18 3.02 -14.93
CA ALA A 160 2.65 2.96 -14.88
C ALA A 160 3.20 2.93 -13.44
N THR A 161 2.47 3.49 -12.47
CA THR A 161 2.89 3.57 -11.06
C THR A 161 2.26 2.49 -10.18
N THR A 162 1.32 1.71 -10.72
CA THR A 162 0.61 0.67 -9.97
C THR A 162 1.01 -0.70 -10.46
N THR A 163 1.75 -1.44 -9.63
CA THR A 163 2.05 -2.85 -9.91
C THR A 163 0.80 -3.71 -9.68
N ILE A 164 0.41 -4.42 -10.74
CA ILE A 164 -0.69 -5.37 -10.77
C ILE A 164 -0.12 -6.77 -10.99
N TYR A 165 -0.51 -7.72 -10.14
CA TYR A 165 -0.05 -9.10 -10.26
C TYR A 165 -1.10 -10.00 -10.90
N VAL A 166 -0.66 -11.07 -11.58
CA VAL A 166 -1.57 -12.12 -12.06
C VAL A 166 -2.40 -12.65 -10.90
N GLY A 167 -3.71 -12.72 -11.08
CA GLY A 167 -4.68 -13.08 -10.05
C GLY A 167 -5.31 -11.88 -9.32
N ASP A 168 -4.71 -10.68 -9.39
CA ASP A 168 -5.37 -9.47 -8.90
C ASP A 168 -6.65 -9.20 -9.69
N SER A 169 -7.57 -8.46 -9.08
CA SER A 169 -8.77 -7.96 -9.76
C SER A 169 -8.86 -6.46 -9.65
N LEU A 170 -9.31 -5.82 -10.72
CA LEU A 170 -9.55 -4.38 -10.74
C LEU A 170 -10.92 -4.07 -10.16
N VAL A 171 -11.01 -2.99 -9.38
CA VAL A 171 -12.28 -2.47 -8.84
C VAL A 171 -12.54 -1.08 -9.37
N PHE A 172 -13.64 -0.94 -10.10
CA PHE A 172 -14.13 0.33 -10.60
C PHE A 172 -15.21 0.86 -9.68
N LYS A 173 -15.03 2.10 -9.20
CA LYS A 173 -15.96 2.75 -8.29
C LYS A 173 -16.20 4.17 -8.75
N TYR A 174 -17.46 4.56 -8.93
CA TYR A 174 -17.89 5.86 -9.43
C TYR A 174 -19.34 6.13 -9.01
N PRO A 175 -19.84 7.38 -9.06
CA PRO A 175 -21.23 7.66 -8.69
C PRO A 175 -22.22 6.98 -9.63
N SER A 176 -23.29 6.42 -9.06
CA SER A 176 -24.36 5.81 -9.84
C SER A 176 -24.96 6.81 -10.84
N GLY A 177 -25.33 6.34 -12.03
CA GLY A 177 -25.93 7.19 -13.07
C GLY A 177 -24.92 7.98 -13.92
N LEU A 178 -23.65 8.08 -13.52
CA LEU A 178 -22.70 8.98 -14.18
C LEU A 178 -21.76 8.31 -15.19
N ASP A 179 -21.57 7.00 -15.10
CA ASP A 179 -20.68 6.28 -16.02
C ASP A 179 -21.06 4.81 -16.13
N GLU A 180 -20.41 4.13 -17.07
CA GLU A 180 -20.34 2.69 -17.18
C GLU A 180 -18.89 2.31 -17.48
N VAL A 181 -18.49 1.09 -17.19
CA VAL A 181 -17.16 0.59 -17.59
C VAL A 181 -17.33 -0.57 -18.54
N TYR A 182 -16.71 -0.44 -19.70
CA TYR A 182 -16.67 -1.47 -20.72
C TYR A 182 -15.26 -2.04 -20.81
N LYS A 183 -15.17 -3.36 -20.95
CA LYS A 183 -13.95 -4.01 -21.39
C LYS A 183 -14.01 -4.17 -22.90
N VAL A 184 -12.98 -3.72 -23.60
CA VAL A 184 -12.90 -3.82 -25.06
C VAL A 184 -11.82 -4.82 -25.47
N PRO A 185 -12.01 -5.56 -26.57
CA PRO A 185 -11.18 -6.71 -26.89
C PRO A 185 -9.83 -6.32 -27.51
N THR A 186 -9.71 -5.10 -28.07
CA THR A 186 -8.50 -4.69 -28.78
C THR A 186 -8.01 -3.30 -28.38
N GLN A 187 -6.72 -3.07 -28.59
CA GLN A 187 -6.10 -1.74 -28.45
C GLN A 187 -6.76 -0.71 -29.38
N ALA A 188 -7.17 -1.10 -30.60
CA ALA A 188 -7.80 -0.18 -31.55
C ALA A 188 -9.17 0.31 -31.04
N ASP A 189 -9.97 -0.58 -30.45
CA ASP A 189 -11.25 -0.22 -29.82
C ASP A 189 -11.01 0.69 -28.62
N TYR A 190 -9.98 0.42 -27.81
CA TYR A 190 -9.58 1.26 -26.69
C TYR A 190 -9.12 2.66 -27.13
N ASP A 191 -8.31 2.75 -28.18
CA ASP A 191 -7.76 4.01 -28.69
C ASP A 191 -8.86 4.91 -29.25
N SER A 192 -9.78 4.31 -30.01
CA SER A 192 -10.90 4.99 -30.65
C SER A 192 -12.16 5.13 -29.79
N CYS A 193 -12.17 4.55 -28.58
CA CYS A 193 -13.35 4.46 -27.71
C CYS A 193 -14.54 3.77 -28.40
N ASP A 194 -14.28 2.73 -29.21
CA ASP A 194 -15.30 1.97 -29.90
C ASP A 194 -15.96 0.95 -28.94
N VAL A 195 -17.27 1.08 -28.79
CA VAL A 195 -18.12 0.24 -27.95
C VAL A 195 -19.02 -0.67 -28.77
N ARG A 196 -18.64 -1.05 -29.99
CA ARG A 196 -19.41 -2.02 -30.80
C ARG A 196 -19.23 -3.47 -30.34
N ASN A 197 -18.03 -3.82 -29.86
CA ASN A 197 -17.66 -5.20 -29.51
C ASN A 197 -17.28 -5.34 -28.02
N TYR A 198 -17.95 -4.60 -27.14
CA TYR A 198 -17.58 -4.56 -25.73
C TYR A 198 -18.17 -5.70 -24.90
N GLU A 199 -17.48 -6.00 -23.79
CA GLU A 199 -18.00 -6.75 -22.66
C GLU A 199 -18.39 -5.77 -21.54
N MET A 200 -19.60 -5.92 -21.00
CA MET A 200 -20.10 -5.07 -19.92
C MET A 200 -19.35 -5.39 -18.62
N MET A 201 -18.51 -4.47 -18.11
CA MET A 201 -17.74 -4.69 -16.88
C MET A 201 -18.42 -4.11 -15.63
N CYS A 202 -18.94 -2.88 -15.72
CA CYS A 202 -19.64 -2.24 -14.60
C CYS A 202 -20.81 -1.41 -15.12
N ARG A 203 -22.03 -1.75 -14.67
CA ARG A 203 -23.23 -0.98 -15.04
C ARG A 203 -23.31 0.31 -14.25
N SER A 204 -24.10 1.24 -14.76
CA SER A 204 -24.37 2.51 -14.09
C SER A 204 -24.93 2.36 -12.66
N THR A 205 -25.61 1.25 -12.36
CA THR A 205 -26.21 0.96 -11.04
C THR A 205 -25.28 0.27 -10.04
N ASP A 206 -24.20 -0.36 -10.50
CA ASP A 206 -23.38 -1.28 -9.69
C ASP A 206 -22.22 -0.54 -8.98
N ALA A 207 -22.04 0.74 -9.32
CA ALA A 207 -20.77 1.45 -9.20
C ALA A 207 -20.44 2.00 -7.81
N GLU A 208 -21.45 2.29 -6.97
CA GLU A 208 -21.21 2.80 -5.61
C GLU A 208 -20.64 1.74 -4.68
N ASN A 209 -21.00 0.47 -4.91
CA ASN A 209 -20.46 -0.67 -4.17
C ASN A 209 -19.11 -1.15 -4.73
N GLY A 210 -18.77 -0.71 -5.95
CA GLY A 210 -17.58 -1.09 -6.69
C GLY A 210 -17.79 -2.37 -7.49
N CYS A 211 -17.53 -2.32 -8.79
CA CYS A 211 -17.56 -3.49 -9.66
C CYS A 211 -16.16 -4.09 -9.79
N LYS A 212 -16.07 -5.40 -9.64
CA LYS A 212 -14.81 -6.15 -9.64
C LYS A 212 -14.65 -6.88 -10.98
N SER A 213 -13.45 -6.81 -11.58
CA SER A 213 -13.09 -7.61 -12.74
C SER A 213 -12.88 -9.08 -12.37
N GLU A 214 -12.94 -9.97 -13.36
CA GLU A 214 -12.33 -11.28 -13.22
C GLU A 214 -10.84 -11.16 -12.86
N PRO A 215 -10.26 -12.17 -12.18
CA PRO A 215 -8.82 -12.22 -11.92
C PRO A 215 -8.02 -12.04 -13.20
N LEU A 216 -7.05 -11.15 -13.16
CA LEU A 216 -6.24 -10.79 -14.32
C LEU A 216 -5.25 -11.89 -14.68
N THR A 217 -5.07 -12.08 -15.99
CA THR A 217 -3.98 -12.87 -16.57
C THR A 217 -2.83 -11.96 -16.98
N ALA A 218 -1.76 -12.54 -17.54
CA ALA A 218 -0.63 -11.77 -18.05
C ALA A 218 -0.95 -11.00 -19.35
N ASP A 219 -2.09 -11.27 -19.98
CA ASP A 219 -2.47 -10.59 -21.23
C ASP A 219 -2.94 -9.16 -20.96
N PRO A 220 -2.66 -8.21 -21.87
CA PRO A 220 -3.19 -6.86 -21.76
C PRO A 220 -4.72 -6.85 -21.76
N VAL A 221 -5.30 -6.10 -20.84
CA VAL A 221 -6.74 -5.84 -20.77
C VAL A 221 -7.01 -4.35 -20.93
N PHE A 222 -8.13 -4.02 -21.58
CA PHE A 222 -8.50 -2.66 -21.94
C PHE A 222 -9.85 -2.32 -21.36
N PHE A 223 -9.91 -1.29 -20.52
CA PHE A 223 -11.15 -0.78 -19.94
C PHE A 223 -11.36 0.68 -20.30
N ILE A 224 -12.58 1.02 -20.70
CA ILE A 224 -12.97 2.37 -21.11
C ILE A 224 -14.23 2.81 -20.38
N SER A 225 -14.36 4.12 -20.16
CA SER A 225 -15.64 4.73 -19.78
C SER A 225 -16.65 4.52 -20.92
N GLY A 226 -17.88 4.16 -20.55
CA GLY A 226 -18.98 4.01 -21.49
C GLY A 226 -19.51 5.34 -22.02
N VAL A 227 -19.14 6.46 -21.39
CA VAL A 227 -19.41 7.79 -21.92
C VAL A 227 -18.30 8.17 -22.89
N TYR A 228 -18.60 8.15 -24.20
CA TYR A 228 -17.62 8.41 -25.27
C TYR A 228 -16.76 9.66 -25.02
N SER A 229 -17.37 10.79 -24.61
CA SER A 229 -16.64 12.03 -24.37
C SER A 229 -15.64 11.92 -23.21
N LYS A 230 -15.91 11.11 -22.19
CA LYS A 230 -14.97 10.85 -21.08
C LYS A 230 -13.85 9.92 -21.53
N CYS A 231 -14.17 8.84 -22.25
CA CYS A 231 -13.15 7.95 -22.81
C CYS A 231 -12.20 8.71 -23.75
N ALA A 232 -12.75 9.52 -24.66
CA ALA A 232 -11.98 10.34 -25.59
C ALA A 232 -11.11 11.39 -24.87
N ALA A 233 -11.54 11.85 -23.69
CA ALA A 233 -10.76 12.71 -22.80
C ALA A 233 -9.73 11.97 -21.94
N GLY A 234 -9.61 10.64 -22.06
CA GLY A 234 -8.59 9.84 -21.37
C GLY A 234 -9.08 9.01 -20.18
N MET A 235 -10.39 8.97 -19.89
CA MET A 235 -10.96 8.12 -18.85
C MET A 235 -11.06 6.66 -19.33
N LYS A 236 -9.89 6.06 -19.50
CA LYS A 236 -9.66 4.71 -20.01
C LYS A 236 -8.33 4.18 -19.49
N VAL A 237 -8.24 2.90 -19.19
CA VAL A 237 -7.01 2.27 -18.66
C VAL A 237 -6.67 0.98 -19.40
N THR A 238 -5.39 0.79 -19.68
CA THR A 238 -4.85 -0.50 -20.07
C THR A 238 -4.00 -1.05 -18.93
N VAL A 239 -4.13 -2.33 -18.64
CA VAL A 239 -3.39 -3.01 -17.58
C VAL A 239 -2.79 -4.29 -18.15
N THR A 240 -1.54 -4.55 -17.81
CA THR A 240 -0.88 -5.85 -18.00
C THR A 240 -0.42 -6.32 -16.65
N ALA A 241 -0.83 -7.52 -16.23
CA ALA A 241 -0.43 -8.06 -14.94
C ALA A 241 0.93 -8.77 -15.05
N VAL A 242 1.80 -8.55 -14.07
CA VAL A 242 3.09 -9.24 -13.99
C VAL A 242 2.99 -10.48 -13.10
N ALA A 243 3.91 -11.43 -13.27
CA ALA A 243 3.98 -12.57 -12.37
C ALA A 243 4.15 -12.10 -10.91
N PRO A 244 3.45 -12.70 -9.94
CA PRO A 244 3.71 -12.43 -8.53
C PRO A 244 5.17 -12.79 -8.21
N PRO A 245 5.82 -12.08 -7.27
CA PRO A 245 7.19 -12.39 -6.90
C PRO A 245 7.24 -13.80 -6.31
N ASN A 246 8.21 -14.59 -6.77
CA ASN A 246 8.47 -15.92 -6.25
C ASN A 246 9.02 -15.79 -4.82
N ASN A 247 8.13 -15.82 -3.84
CA ASN A 247 8.53 -15.96 -2.45
C ASN A 247 8.78 -17.45 -2.19
N THR A 248 9.83 -18.02 -2.79
CA THR A 248 10.42 -19.25 -2.30
C THR A 248 10.92 -18.97 -0.89
N ALA A 249 10.13 -19.38 0.10
CA ALA A 249 10.64 -19.62 1.43
C ALA A 249 11.65 -20.79 1.33
N THR A 250 12.93 -20.45 1.21
CA THR A 250 14.03 -21.35 1.54
C THR A 250 14.46 -21.09 2.97
#